data_AF-A0A1F2UHN6-F1
#
_entry.id   AF-A0A1F2UHN6-F1
#
_cell.length_a   1.000
_cell.length_b   1.000
_cell.length_c   1.000
_cell.angle_alpha   90.00
_cell.angle_beta   90.00
_cell.angle_gamma   90.00
#
_symmetry.space_group_name_H-M   'P 1'
#
loop_
_entity.id
_entity.type
_entity.pdbx_description
1 polymer ?
#
loop_
_entity_poly.entity_id
_entity_poly.type
_entity_poly.pdbx_seq_one_letter_code
_entity_poly.pdbx_strand_id
1 'polypeptide(L)'
;MKITVSRKKLSTTVSGDTHRYLHSLVKSGRAGTIAEAVDLVAERVQRLERRARLERDTAAYFAGSPAGVQKEEARLEQALSDSVDEVSFEE
;
A
#
# COMPACT_ATOMS: atom_id res chain seq x y z
N MET A 1 18.94 13.93 -4.70
CA MET A 1 19.70 12.71 -5.04
C MET A 1 18.77 11.78 -5.80
N LYS A 2 18.97 11.59 -7.11
CA LYS A 2 18.10 10.75 -7.94
C LYS A 2 18.49 9.28 -7.66
N ILE A 3 17.69 8.56 -6.88
CA ILE A 3 17.91 7.12 -6.66
C ILE A 3 17.46 6.41 -7.93
N THR A 4 18.37 6.22 -8.88
CA THR A 4 18.14 5.33 -10.02
C THR A 4 18.38 3.91 -9.55
N VAL A 5 17.32 3.23 -9.11
CA VAL A 5 17.36 1.78 -8.87
C VAL A 5 17.57 1.10 -10.22
N SER A 6 18.75 0.51 -10.43
CA SER A 6 18.99 -0.27 -11.65
C SER A 6 18.24 -1.60 -11.52
N ARG A 7 17.45 -1.93 -12.54
CA ARG A 7 16.67 -3.17 -12.55
C ARG A 7 17.61 -4.36 -12.71
N LYS A 8 17.68 -5.22 -11.69
CA LYS A 8 18.45 -6.47 -11.77
C LYS A 8 17.64 -7.55 -12.50
N LYS A 9 18.28 -8.24 -13.45
CA LYS A 9 17.70 -9.44 -14.08
C LYS A 9 17.71 -10.59 -13.07
N LEU A 10 16.58 -11.26 -12.92
CA LEU A 10 16.40 -12.43 -12.07
C LEU A 10 15.79 -13.55 -12.93
N SER A 11 16.37 -14.74 -12.88
CA SER A 11 15.73 -15.94 -13.42
C SER A 11 14.94 -16.61 -12.31
N THR A 12 13.66 -16.86 -12.52
CA THR A 12 12.79 -17.49 -11.52
C THR A 12 11.77 -18.38 -12.19
N THR A 13 11.57 -19.57 -11.62
CA THR A 13 10.54 -20.51 -12.05
C THR A 13 9.24 -20.17 -11.35
N VAL A 14 8.15 -20.14 -12.11
CA VAL A 14 6.78 -19.92 -11.60
C VAL A 14 5.89 -21.07 -12.03
N SER A 15 4.74 -21.25 -11.37
CA SER A 15 3.75 -22.24 -11.80
C SER A 15 3.17 -21.90 -13.17
N GLY A 16 2.66 -22.91 -13.88
CA GLY A 16 2.00 -22.71 -15.18
C GLY A 16 0.83 -21.72 -15.10
N ASP A 17 0.08 -21.74 -14.00
CA ASP A 17 -1.05 -20.83 -13.77
C ASP A 17 -0.57 -19.38 -13.59
N THR A 18 0.50 -19.18 -12.83
CA THR A 18 1.12 -17.87 -12.65
C THR A 18 1.64 -17.34 -13.98
N HIS A 19 2.30 -18.19 -14.78
CA HIS A 19 2.74 -17.80 -16.11
C HIS A 19 1.55 -17.40 -17.00
N ARG A 20 0.47 -18.19 -17.03
CA ARG A 20 -0.73 -17.86 -17.82
C ARG A 20 -1.35 -16.54 -17.40
N TYR A 21 -1.40 -16.28 -16.09
CA TYR A 21 -1.89 -15.02 -15.55
C TYR A 21 -1.01 -13.82 -15.94
N LEU A 22 0.31 -13.90 -15.78
CA LEU A 22 1.22 -12.83 -16.21
C LEU A 22 1.09 -12.56 -17.72
N HIS A 23 0.92 -13.61 -18.51
CA HIS A 23 0.72 -13.46 -19.95
C HIS A 23 -0.65 -12.86 -20.31
N SER A 24 -1.69 -13.09 -19.51
CA SER A 24 -3.00 -12.47 -19.75
C SER A 24 -2.99 -10.98 -19.44
N LEU A 25 -2.18 -10.53 -18.46
CA LEU A 25 -1.95 -9.11 -18.20
C LEU A 25 -1.28 -8.40 -19.38
N VAL A 26 -0.31 -9.06 -20.02
CA VAL A 26 0.33 -8.52 -21.24
C VAL A 26 -0.65 -8.49 -22.41
N LYS A 27 -1.39 -9.59 -22.65
CA LYS A 27 -2.38 -9.67 -23.74
C LYS A 27 -3.51 -8.64 -23.61
N SER A 28 -3.89 -8.30 -22.39
CA SER A 28 -4.92 -7.28 -22.11
C SER A 28 -4.41 -5.84 -22.17
N GLY A 29 -3.12 -5.63 -22.46
CA GLY A 29 -2.50 -4.30 -22.49
C GLY A 29 -2.29 -3.68 -21.11
N ARG A 30 -2.55 -4.42 -20.03
CA ARG A 30 -2.35 -3.95 -18.65
C ARG A 30 -0.87 -3.89 -18.27
N ALA A 31 0.00 -4.56 -19.03
CA ALA A 31 1.45 -4.49 -18.93
C ALA A 31 2.06 -4.60 -20.34
N GLY A 32 3.13 -3.88 -20.62
CA GLY A 32 3.87 -4.00 -21.89
C GLY A 32 4.80 -5.21 -21.94
N THR A 33 5.24 -5.72 -20.78
CA THR A 33 6.12 -6.89 -20.69
C THR A 33 5.78 -7.79 -19.51
N ILE A 34 6.28 -9.04 -19.52
CA ILE A 34 6.16 -9.94 -18.36
C ILE A 34 6.84 -9.34 -17.12
N ALA A 35 7.96 -8.64 -17.30
CA ALA A 35 8.67 -7.97 -16.22
C ALA A 35 7.80 -6.90 -15.54
N GLU A 36 7.11 -6.09 -16.35
CA GLU A 36 6.16 -5.08 -15.86
C GLU A 36 4.90 -5.71 -15.25
N ALA A 37 4.41 -6.81 -15.81
CA ALA A 37 3.30 -7.57 -15.22
C ALA A 37 3.67 -8.09 -13.82
N VAL A 38 4.91 -8.55 -13.62
CA VAL A 38 5.43 -8.94 -12.31
C VAL A 38 5.48 -7.75 -11.36
N ASP A 39 5.94 -6.58 -11.81
CA ASP A 39 6.00 -5.39 -10.97
C ASP A 39 4.61 -4.97 -10.49
N LEU A 40 3.62 -4.97 -11.38
CA LEU A 40 2.24 -4.64 -11.04
C LEU A 40 1.66 -5.57 -9.96
N VAL A 41 1.96 -6.87 -10.08
CA VAL A 41 1.52 -7.87 -9.11
C VAL A 41 2.26 -7.66 -7.78
N ALA A 42 3.59 -7.45 -7.83
CA ALA A 42 4.40 -7.22 -6.63
C ALA A 42 3.94 -5.96 -5.88
N GLU A 43 3.66 -4.87 -6.58
CA GLU A 43 3.16 -3.63 -5.98
C GLU A 43 1.79 -3.85 -5.32
N ARG A 44 0.92 -4.65 -5.94
CA ARG A 44 -0.38 -5.00 -5.36
C ARG A 44 -0.21 -5.81 -4.07
N VAL A 45 0.67 -6.81 -4.06
CA VAL A 45 0.97 -7.61 -2.87
C VAL A 45 1.55 -6.74 -1.76
N GLN A 46 2.53 -5.89 -2.08
CA GLN A 46 3.12 -4.97 -1.12
C GLN A 46 2.11 -4.00 -0.51
N ARG A 47 1.13 -3.53 -1.28
CA ARG A 47 0.05 -2.67 -0.74
C ARG A 47 -0.82 -3.42 0.27
N LEU A 48 -1.16 -4.68 -0.03
CA LEU A 48 -1.92 -5.53 0.88
C LEU A 48 -1.14 -5.82 2.17
N GLU A 49 0.14 -6.17 2.05
CA GLU A 49 1.02 -6.40 3.20
C GLU A 49 1.20 -5.15 4.06
N ARG A 50 1.40 -3.98 3.43
CA ARG A 50 1.49 -2.70 4.13
C ARG A 50 0.20 -2.38 4.88
N ARG A 51 -0.96 -2.62 4.26
CA ARG A 51 -2.26 -2.41 4.90
C ARG A 51 -2.44 -3.35 6.10
N ALA A 52 -2.16 -4.64 5.95
CA ALA A 52 -2.25 -5.60 7.04
C ALA A 52 -1.27 -5.28 8.19
N ARG A 53 -0.08 -4.75 7.85
CA ARG A 53 0.89 -4.25 8.84
C ARG A 53 0.35 -3.03 9.58
N LEU A 54 -0.20 -2.07 8.86
CA LEU A 54 -0.80 -0.87 9.46
C LEU A 54 -1.94 -1.25 10.42
N GLU A 55 -2.85 -2.12 10.00
CA GLU A 55 -3.96 -2.60 10.83
C GLU A 55 -3.45 -3.26 12.13
N ARG A 56 -2.39 -4.08 12.03
CA ARG A 56 -1.76 -4.71 13.20
C ARG A 56 -1.09 -3.70 14.13
N ASP A 57 -0.33 -2.76 13.56
CA ASP A 57 0.39 -1.75 14.33
C ASP A 57 -0.60 -0.82 15.05
N THR A 58 -1.67 -0.41 14.38
CA THR A 58 -2.77 0.37 14.97
C THR A 58 -3.46 -0.40 16.10
N ALA A 59 -3.78 -1.68 15.90
CA ALA A 59 -4.37 -2.50 16.95
C ALA A 59 -3.45 -2.63 18.17
N ALA A 60 -2.14 -2.80 17.95
CA ALA A 60 -1.15 -2.88 19.02
C ALA A 60 -1.01 -1.56 19.78
N TYR A 61 -1.01 -0.42 19.07
CA TYR A 61 -0.98 0.91 19.67
C TYR A 61 -2.15 1.12 20.64
N PHE A 62 -3.37 0.80 20.21
CA PHE A 62 -4.56 0.96 21.05
C PHE A 62 -4.65 -0.07 22.19
N ALA A 63 -4.19 -1.31 21.98
CA ALA A 63 -4.18 -2.33 23.03
C ALA A 63 -3.18 -2.02 24.16
N GLY A 64 -2.05 -1.38 23.84
CA GLY A 64 -1.02 -0.98 24.81
C GLY A 64 -1.24 0.40 25.43
N SER A 65 -2.29 1.12 25.04
CA SER A 65 -2.48 2.50 25.42
C SER A 65 -3.04 2.64 26.86
N PRO A 66 -2.37 3.39 27.76
CA PRO A 66 -2.86 3.63 29.12
C PRO A 66 -4.19 4.39 29.12
N ALA A 67 -4.98 4.19 30.19
CA ALA A 67 -6.29 4.82 30.36
C ALA A 67 -6.16 6.36 30.31
N GLY A 68 -6.57 6.96 29.18
CA GLY A 68 -6.44 8.39 28.92
C GLY A 68 -6.03 8.73 27.50
N VAL A 69 -5.27 7.86 26.82
CA VAL A 69 -4.86 8.05 25.42
C VAL A 69 -6.08 8.08 24.49
N GLN A 70 -7.10 7.26 24.73
CA GLN A 70 -8.34 7.29 23.95
C GLN A 70 -9.06 8.64 24.01
N LYS A 71 -8.95 9.37 25.14
CA LYS A 71 -9.56 10.69 25.29
C LYS A 71 -8.78 11.76 24.54
N GLU A 72 -7.45 11.68 24.56
CA GLU A 72 -6.61 12.61 23.81
C GLU A 72 -6.67 12.33 22.31
N GLU A 73 -6.70 11.07 21.88
CA GLU A 73 -6.93 10.68 20.48
C GLU A 73 -8.30 11.15 19.99
N ALA A 74 -9.38 10.97 20.77
CA ALA A 74 -10.70 11.50 20.42
C ALA A 74 -10.73 13.03 20.33
N ARG A 75 -9.97 13.72 21.21
CA ARG A 75 -9.81 15.17 21.15
C ARG A 75 -9.03 15.60 19.91
N LEU A 76 -7.98 14.88 19.53
CA LEU A 76 -7.18 15.15 18.33
C LEU A 76 -7.99 14.88 17.05
N GLU A 77 -8.79 13.81 17.01
CA GLU A 77 -9.71 13.51 15.91
C GLU A 77 -10.73 14.63 15.74
N GLN A 78 -11.32 15.11 16.85
CA GLN A 78 -12.25 16.24 16.82
C GLN A 78 -11.57 17.51 16.31
N ALA A 79 -10.38 17.87 16.84
CA ALA A 79 -9.65 19.05 16.39
C ALA A 79 -9.22 18.98 14.93
N LEU A 80 -8.90 17.78 14.42
CA LEU A 80 -8.59 17.56 13.01
C LEU A 80 -9.84 17.70 12.13
N SER A 81 -10.98 17.14 12.56
CA SER A 81 -12.26 17.29 11.85
C SER A 81 -12.67 18.76 11.75
N ASP A 82 -12.58 19.50 12.86
CA ASP A 82 -12.93 20.91 12.92
C ASP A 82 -11.98 21.75 12.02
N SER A 83 -10.70 21.38 11.93
CA SER A 83 -9.73 22.04 11.05
C SER A 83 -9.95 21.73 9.56
N VAL A 84 -10.44 20.54 9.21
CA VAL A 84 -10.77 20.18 7.82
C VAL A 84 -11.97 20.99 7.32
N ASP A 85 -12.94 21.27 8.19
CA ASP A 85 -14.07 22.16 7.86
C ASP A 85 -13.66 23.63 7.69
N GLU A 86 -12.56 24.08 8.32
CA GLU A 86 -11.99 25.43 8.13
C GLU A 86 -11.13 25.56 6.87
N VAL A 87 -10.58 24.46 6.34
CA VAL A 87 -9.87 24.46 5.04
C VAL A 87 -10.91 24.37 3.93
N SER A 88 -11.44 25.54 3.54
CA SER A 88 -12.17 25.67 2.28
C SER A 88 -11.20 25.34 1.13
N PHE A 89 -11.38 24.16 0.52
CA PHE A 89 -10.82 23.88 -0.79
C PHE A 89 -11.65 24.69 -1.82
N GLU A 90 -11.41 26.00 -1.86
CA GLU A 90 -11.85 26.82 -2.99
C GLU A 90 -11.12 26.32 -4.25
N GLU A 91 -11.91 26.17 -5.31
CA GLU A 91 -11.71 25.39 -6.55
C GLU A 91 -10.41 25.68 -7.33
#